data_AF-A0A7G6XFY1-F1
#
_entry.id   AF-A0A7G6XFY1-F1
#
_cell.length_a   1.000
_cell.length_b   1.000
_cell.length_c   1.000
_cell.angle_alpha   90.00
_cell.angle_beta   90.00
_cell.angle_gamma   90.00
#
_symmetry.space_group_name_H-M   'P 1'
#
loop_
_entity.id
_entity.type
_entity.pdbx_description
1 polymer ?
#
loop_
_entity_poly.entity_id
_entity_poly.type
_entity_poly.pdbx_seq_one_letter_code
_entity_poly.pdbx_strand_id
1 'polypeptide(L)'
;MSAGATGVGSLPGGDAREAAKTATGSFEDFPYLPELPARGPGADMIGRSIGLLVDMYGHVEPSGWRISDRPGRDTRRARSWLGEDLDALEEFTQGYTGRLKVQAVGPWTLAAALELHGGEAMLQDAGACRDLAGSLAEGLREYLADVRKRIPGAEIVLQLDEPSLTAVLLGRVRSASGYRTYRAVDRQVVEGALRDLFAVHDGEVIVHSCAPEVPFGLLRRAGATGVSFDFSLLTEREDDAVGEAVEGGTKLFAGVVPGTDGPLSDPGGSVMGVRKLWRRLGLAPGTLAESVVVTPSCGLAGASPAYARAAQAHCVRAARSLADNPE
;
A
#
# COMPACT_ATOMS: atom_id res chain seq x y z
N MET A 1 0.82 -18.55 -17.38
CA MET A 1 1.33 -17.35 -16.66
C MET A 1 1.32 -17.68 -15.17
N SER A 2 2.36 -17.30 -14.41
CA SER A 2 2.47 -17.64 -12.98
C SER A 2 1.72 -16.61 -12.13
N ALA A 3 1.14 -17.06 -11.00
CA ALA A 3 0.75 -16.15 -9.93
C ALA A 3 1.98 -15.35 -9.48
N GLY A 4 1.79 -14.04 -9.32
CA GLY A 4 2.85 -13.15 -8.85
C GLY A 4 2.99 -13.17 -7.33
N ALA A 5 4.12 -12.70 -6.82
CA ALA A 5 4.28 -12.37 -5.41
C ALA A 5 5.02 -11.04 -5.26
N THR A 6 4.67 -10.25 -4.25
CA THR A 6 5.39 -9.01 -3.91
C THR A 6 5.21 -8.68 -2.42
N GLY A 7 6.07 -7.84 -1.85
CA GLY A 7 5.95 -7.39 -0.46
C GLY A 7 5.00 -6.19 -0.33
N VAL A 8 4.39 -5.94 0.82
CA VAL A 8 3.45 -4.80 0.99
C VAL A 8 4.16 -3.45 0.93
N GLY A 9 5.30 -3.29 1.61
CA GLY A 9 6.11 -2.06 1.57
C GLY A 9 7.11 -1.97 2.72
N SER A 10 6.64 -2.01 3.96
CA SER A 10 7.53 -1.79 5.11
C SER A 10 8.34 -3.05 5.50
N LEU A 11 9.61 -2.87 5.88
CA LEU A 11 10.54 -3.89 6.37
C LEU A 11 11.14 -3.48 7.72
N PRO A 12 11.63 -4.44 8.53
CA PRO A 12 12.33 -4.14 9.77
C PRO A 12 13.78 -3.71 9.50
N GLY A 13 14.37 -3.00 10.46
CA GLY A 13 15.75 -2.48 10.35
C GLY A 13 15.81 -1.05 9.81
N GLY A 14 17.01 -0.58 9.49
CA GLY A 14 17.25 0.81 9.10
C GLY A 14 18.32 1.02 8.04
N ASP A 15 18.79 -0.05 7.39
CA ASP A 15 19.76 0.04 6.30
C ASP A 15 19.01 -0.08 4.96
N ALA A 16 19.03 1.00 4.16
CA ALA A 16 18.33 1.06 2.88
C ALA A 16 18.88 0.07 1.85
N ARG A 17 20.19 -0.17 1.83
CA ARG A 17 20.82 -1.11 0.88
C ARG A 17 20.47 -2.55 1.19
N GLU A 18 20.57 -2.94 2.45
CA GLU A 18 20.20 -4.30 2.87
C GLU A 18 18.70 -4.56 2.65
N ALA A 19 17.86 -3.55 2.84
CA ALA A 19 16.43 -3.64 2.54
C ALA A 19 16.16 -3.79 1.03
N ALA A 20 16.77 -2.95 0.19
CA ALA A 20 16.64 -3.01 -1.27
C ALA A 20 17.10 -4.37 -1.80
N LYS A 21 18.29 -4.82 -1.39
CA LYS A 21 18.84 -6.15 -1.72
C LYS A 21 17.91 -7.29 -1.29
N THR A 22 17.29 -7.18 -0.11
CA THR A 22 16.34 -8.18 0.38
C THR A 22 15.09 -8.23 -0.50
N ALA A 23 14.52 -7.07 -0.84
CA ALA A 23 13.31 -6.99 -1.64
C ALA A 23 13.52 -7.46 -3.09
N THR A 24 14.60 -7.01 -3.75
CA THR A 24 14.92 -7.42 -5.12
C THR A 24 15.37 -8.88 -5.21
N GLY A 25 16.12 -9.36 -4.22
CA GLY A 25 16.55 -10.76 -4.16
C GLY A 25 15.43 -11.74 -3.77
N SER A 26 14.39 -11.27 -3.07
CA SER A 26 13.23 -12.11 -2.75
C SER A 26 12.21 -12.12 -3.88
N PHE A 27 11.99 -10.99 -4.56
CA PHE A 27 10.98 -10.82 -5.59
C PHE A 27 11.62 -10.41 -6.92
N GLU A 28 12.26 -11.37 -7.60
CA GLU A 28 12.95 -11.11 -8.86
C GLU A 28 12.01 -10.58 -9.96
N ASP A 29 10.78 -11.11 -10.06
CA ASP A 29 9.82 -10.74 -11.10
C ASP A 29 8.99 -9.48 -10.78
N PHE A 30 8.83 -9.16 -9.49
CA PHE A 30 7.98 -8.06 -9.03
C PHE A 30 8.50 -7.40 -7.74
N PRO A 31 9.70 -6.80 -7.78
CA PRO A 31 10.29 -6.09 -6.65
C PRO A 31 9.47 -4.87 -6.24
N TYR A 32 9.77 -4.34 -5.07
CA TYR A 32 9.13 -3.15 -4.53
C TYR A 32 10.13 -2.26 -3.80
N LEU A 33 9.83 -0.97 -3.66
CA LEU A 33 10.62 -0.05 -2.85
C LEU A 33 10.37 -0.29 -1.35
N PRO A 34 11.34 -0.71 -0.55
CA PRO A 34 11.13 -0.90 0.88
C PRO A 34 10.92 0.42 1.61
N GLU A 35 10.12 0.37 2.67
CA GLU A 35 10.00 1.43 3.67
C GLU A 35 10.58 0.95 5.01
N LEU A 36 11.33 1.81 5.72
CA LEU A 36 12.04 1.45 6.95
C LEU A 36 11.65 2.36 8.13
N PRO A 37 10.46 2.16 8.73
CA PRO A 37 9.96 3.03 9.80
C PRO A 37 10.88 3.12 11.03
N ALA A 38 11.73 2.11 11.29
CA ALA A 38 12.64 2.10 12.44
C ALA A 38 13.76 3.15 12.35
N ARG A 39 13.97 3.81 11.20
CA ARG A 39 14.87 4.97 11.07
C ARG A 39 14.33 6.24 11.77
N GLY A 40 13.10 6.19 12.26
CA GLY A 40 12.47 7.29 12.98
C GLY A 40 11.61 8.19 12.09
N PRO A 41 11.20 9.36 12.59
CA PRO A 41 10.11 10.10 11.96
C PRO A 41 10.50 10.62 10.58
N GLY A 42 9.62 10.41 9.60
CA GLY A 42 9.87 10.72 8.19
C GLY A 42 10.23 9.47 7.37
N ALA A 43 10.63 8.38 8.01
CA ALA A 43 10.82 7.08 7.36
C ALA A 43 9.61 6.16 7.49
N ASP A 44 8.65 6.50 8.37
CA ASP A 44 7.32 5.89 8.44
C ASP A 44 6.44 6.31 7.25
N MET A 45 5.40 5.52 6.94
CA MET A 45 4.50 5.76 5.80
C MET A 45 3.91 7.17 5.74
N ILE A 46 3.51 7.74 6.89
CA ILE A 46 2.92 9.08 6.95
C ILE A 46 4.01 10.11 6.65
N GLY A 47 5.12 10.04 7.37
CA GLY A 47 6.26 10.93 7.18
C GLY A 47 6.83 10.91 5.77
N ARG A 48 7.02 9.72 5.19
CA ARG A 48 7.48 9.54 3.82
C ARG A 48 6.54 10.22 2.82
N SER A 49 5.23 10.02 2.99
CA SER A 49 4.22 10.62 2.10
C SER A 49 4.11 12.13 2.26
N ILE A 50 4.31 12.68 3.47
CA ILE A 50 4.47 14.13 3.67
C ILE A 50 5.67 14.66 2.87
N GLY A 51 6.75 13.87 2.78
CA GLY A 51 7.92 14.21 1.97
C GLY A 51 7.61 14.41 0.48
N LEU A 52 6.54 13.76 -0.02
CA LEU A 52 6.05 13.87 -1.39
C LEU A 52 5.17 15.10 -1.62
N LEU A 53 4.51 15.63 -0.59
CA LEU A 53 3.56 16.72 -0.74
C LEU A 53 4.24 17.99 -1.31
N VAL A 54 3.54 18.63 -2.25
CA VAL A 54 3.95 19.88 -2.90
C VAL A 54 3.23 21.04 -2.23
N ASP A 55 3.98 22.08 -1.85
CA ASP A 55 3.50 23.26 -1.13
C ASP A 55 2.70 23.00 0.16
N MET A 56 2.81 21.78 0.70
CA MET A 56 2.28 21.39 2.00
C MET A 56 3.38 20.68 2.78
N TYR A 57 3.60 21.10 4.02
CA TYR A 57 4.71 20.60 4.83
C TYR A 57 4.17 20.11 6.17
N GLY A 58 4.94 19.26 6.85
CA GLY A 58 4.58 18.76 8.17
C GLY A 58 5.77 18.57 9.09
N HIS A 59 5.49 18.63 10.39
CA HIS A 59 6.41 18.33 11.47
C HIS A 59 5.77 17.37 12.48
N VAL A 60 6.62 16.67 13.23
CA VAL A 60 6.16 15.73 14.26
C VAL A 60 5.98 16.44 15.59
N GLU A 61 4.85 16.16 16.21
CA GLU A 61 4.53 16.53 17.59
C GLU A 61 4.21 15.28 18.42
N PRO A 62 4.14 15.38 19.76
CA PRO A 62 3.78 14.23 20.60
C PRO A 62 2.42 13.60 20.26
N SER A 63 1.48 14.38 19.71
CA SER A 63 0.15 13.90 19.31
C SER A 63 0.12 13.25 17.91
N GLY A 64 1.10 13.56 17.05
CA GLY A 64 1.16 13.05 15.69
C GLY A 64 1.82 14.03 14.71
N TRP A 65 1.55 13.84 13.42
CA TRP A 65 2.01 14.74 12.38
C TRP A 65 1.08 15.94 12.25
N ARG A 66 1.63 17.15 12.25
CA ARG A 66 0.88 18.39 12.05
C ARG A 66 1.36 19.14 10.82
N ILE A 67 0.45 19.77 10.10
CA ILE A 67 0.80 20.64 8.97
C ILE A 67 1.55 21.89 9.43
N SER A 68 2.33 22.46 8.51
CA SER A 68 3.12 23.67 8.74
C SER A 68 3.22 24.50 7.46
N ASP A 69 3.37 25.82 7.63
CA ASP A 69 3.46 26.78 6.51
C ASP A 69 4.81 26.76 5.78
N ARG A 70 5.84 26.13 6.35
CA ARG A 70 7.22 26.18 5.82
C ARG A 70 7.91 24.83 5.97
N PRO A 71 8.84 24.48 5.05
CA PRO A 71 9.58 23.24 5.14
C PRO A 71 10.45 23.18 6.40
N GLY A 72 10.06 22.31 7.32
CA GLY A 72 10.73 22.07 8.59
C GLY A 72 11.87 21.05 8.52
N ARG A 73 12.44 20.72 9.68
CA ARG A 73 13.45 19.67 9.82
C ARG A 73 12.89 18.31 9.40
N ASP A 74 11.68 17.99 9.83
CA ASP A 74 11.09 16.67 9.60
C ASP A 74 10.73 16.46 8.12
N THR A 75 10.20 17.49 7.45
CA THR A 75 9.97 17.45 5.99
C THR A 75 11.28 17.20 5.21
N ARG A 76 12.36 17.92 5.55
CA ARG A 76 13.67 17.70 4.92
C ARG A 76 14.21 16.30 5.20
N ARG A 77 13.99 15.79 6.42
CA ARG A 77 14.41 14.44 6.81
C ARG A 77 13.64 13.36 6.03
N ALA A 78 12.32 13.50 5.89
CA ALA A 78 11.51 12.59 5.07
C ALA A 78 11.97 12.52 3.62
N ARG A 79 12.24 13.69 3.00
CA ARG A 79 12.80 13.76 1.65
C ARG A 79 14.19 13.09 1.55
N SER A 80 15.03 13.30 2.55
CA SER A 80 16.36 12.67 2.62
C SER A 80 16.26 11.15 2.70
N TRP A 81 15.37 10.61 3.55
CA TRP A 81 15.16 9.17 3.64
C TRP A 81 14.63 8.56 2.36
N LEU A 82 13.64 9.19 1.73
CA LEU A 82 13.12 8.73 0.45
C LEU A 82 14.21 8.73 -0.64
N GLY A 83 15.04 9.77 -0.70
CA GLY A 83 16.17 9.83 -1.62
C GLY A 83 17.15 8.68 -1.41
N GLU A 84 17.54 8.41 -0.16
CA GLU A 84 18.41 7.28 0.19
C GLU A 84 17.79 5.93 -0.20
N ASP A 85 16.48 5.76 0.00
CA ASP A 85 15.78 4.54 -0.38
C ASP A 85 15.73 4.33 -1.90
N LEU A 86 15.55 5.41 -2.66
CA LEU A 86 15.55 5.38 -4.12
C LEU A 86 16.95 5.12 -4.67
N ASP A 87 17.99 5.74 -4.10
CA ASP A 87 19.38 5.50 -4.47
C ASP A 87 19.76 4.02 -4.24
N ALA A 88 19.34 3.45 -3.10
CA ALA A 88 19.55 2.04 -2.81
C ALA A 88 18.78 1.13 -3.78
N LEU A 89 17.52 1.44 -4.07
CA LEU A 89 16.73 0.64 -5.03
C LEU A 89 17.35 0.68 -6.43
N GLU A 90 17.80 1.84 -6.89
CA GLU A 90 18.48 2.01 -8.18
C GLU A 90 19.76 1.16 -8.24
N GLU A 91 20.57 1.15 -7.17
CA GLU A 91 21.78 0.33 -7.07
C GLU A 91 21.49 -1.17 -7.31
N PHE A 92 20.39 -1.69 -6.76
CA PHE A 92 20.03 -3.12 -6.85
C PHE A 92 19.08 -3.47 -8.01
N THR A 93 18.74 -2.52 -8.88
CA THR A 93 17.85 -2.73 -10.04
C THR A 93 18.51 -2.37 -11.38
N GLN A 94 19.85 -2.35 -11.42
CA GLN A 94 20.59 -2.08 -12.65
C GLN A 94 20.25 -3.08 -13.76
N GLY A 95 19.74 -2.56 -14.88
CA GLY A 95 19.30 -3.36 -16.03
C GLY A 95 17.98 -4.10 -15.82
N TYR A 96 17.28 -3.88 -14.70
CA TYR A 96 15.99 -4.49 -14.43
C TYR A 96 14.95 -4.07 -15.48
N THR A 97 14.19 -5.04 -15.98
CA THR A 97 13.04 -4.84 -16.86
C THR A 97 11.88 -5.68 -16.34
N GLY A 98 10.75 -5.04 -16.08
CA GLY A 98 9.58 -5.71 -15.50
C GLY A 98 8.85 -4.83 -14.49
N ARG A 99 7.92 -5.44 -13.75
CA ARG A 99 7.04 -4.72 -12.82
C ARG A 99 7.81 -4.28 -11.58
N LEU A 100 7.75 -3.00 -11.25
CA LEU A 100 8.35 -2.47 -10.03
C LEU A 100 7.29 -1.74 -9.22
N LYS A 101 7.08 -2.16 -7.97
CA LYS A 101 6.10 -1.51 -7.11
C LYS A 101 6.70 -0.39 -6.28
N VAL A 102 6.04 0.75 -6.25
CA VAL A 102 6.31 1.85 -5.32
C VAL A 102 5.03 2.24 -4.60
N GLN A 103 5.16 2.80 -3.40
CA GLN A 103 4.00 3.07 -2.54
C GLN A 103 4.05 4.45 -1.91
N ALA A 104 2.85 4.98 -1.64
CA ALA A 104 2.60 6.17 -0.86
C ALA A 104 1.28 6.00 -0.09
N VAL A 105 1.07 6.81 0.95
CA VAL A 105 -0.20 6.81 1.68
C VAL A 105 -1.24 7.59 0.90
N GLY A 106 -2.44 7.03 0.81
CA GLY A 106 -3.55 7.68 0.12
C GLY A 106 -4.12 8.88 0.88
N PRO A 107 -4.96 9.69 0.20
CA PRO A 107 -5.40 10.99 0.69
C PRO A 107 -6.27 10.87 1.95
N TRP A 108 -7.05 9.80 2.11
CA TRP A 108 -7.97 9.66 3.23
C TRP A 108 -7.28 9.21 4.51
N THR A 109 -6.30 8.33 4.38
CA THR A 109 -5.42 7.96 5.49
C THR A 109 -4.52 9.11 5.90
N LEU A 110 -4.00 9.89 4.96
CA LEU A 110 -3.29 11.13 5.28
C LEU A 110 -4.20 12.15 5.97
N ALA A 111 -5.41 12.39 5.46
CA ALA A 111 -6.35 13.32 6.08
C ALA A 111 -6.73 12.91 7.51
N ALA A 112 -6.82 11.60 7.78
CA ALA A 112 -7.08 11.07 9.11
C ALA A 112 -5.87 11.17 10.07
N ALA A 113 -4.64 11.15 9.53
CA ALA A 113 -3.40 11.13 10.31
C ALA A 113 -2.76 12.51 10.51
N LEU A 114 -3.01 13.46 9.60
CA LEU A 114 -2.46 14.82 9.64
C LEU A 114 -3.36 15.73 10.46
N GLU A 115 -2.77 16.40 11.45
CA GLU A 115 -3.44 17.43 12.23
C GLU A 115 -3.34 18.80 11.56
N LEU A 116 -4.42 19.57 11.65
CA LEU A 116 -4.44 21.01 11.40
C LEU A 116 -3.75 21.76 12.55
N HIS A 117 -3.51 23.06 12.37
CA HIS A 117 -2.98 23.94 13.43
C HIS A 117 -3.78 23.90 14.74
N GLY A 118 -5.08 23.59 14.67
CA GLY A 118 -5.97 23.43 15.84
C GLY A 118 -5.86 22.09 16.57
N GLY A 119 -5.02 21.16 16.10
CA GLY A 119 -4.84 19.83 16.68
C GLY A 119 -5.90 18.79 16.32
N GLU A 120 -6.94 19.17 15.57
CA GLU A 120 -7.89 18.22 14.98
C GLU A 120 -7.37 17.70 13.63
N ALA A 121 -7.79 16.50 13.25
CA ALA A 121 -7.40 15.88 11.99
C ALA A 121 -7.92 16.69 10.80
N MET A 122 -7.13 16.75 9.74
CA MET A 122 -7.44 17.41 8.48
C MET A 122 -8.75 16.89 7.86
N LEU A 123 -9.13 15.65 8.19
CA LEU A 123 -10.41 15.03 7.85
C LEU A 123 -11.64 15.88 8.24
N GLN A 124 -11.54 16.73 9.26
CA GLN A 124 -12.63 17.62 9.67
C GLN A 124 -12.95 18.70 8.62
N ASP A 125 -11.96 19.10 7.81
CA ASP A 125 -12.06 20.19 6.85
C ASP A 125 -12.03 19.65 5.42
N ALA A 126 -13.18 19.72 4.74
CA ALA A 126 -13.32 19.26 3.37
C ALA A 126 -12.49 20.08 2.36
N GLY A 127 -12.20 21.35 2.65
CA GLY A 127 -11.29 22.17 1.85
C GLY A 127 -9.87 21.67 1.98
N ALA A 128 -9.40 21.48 3.21
CA ALA A 128 -8.06 20.97 3.48
C ALA A 128 -7.85 19.56 2.89
N CYS A 129 -8.86 18.69 2.93
CA CYS A 129 -8.79 17.38 2.26
C CYS A 129 -8.63 17.47 0.74
N ARG A 130 -9.29 18.45 0.08
CA ARG A 130 -9.12 18.68 -1.36
C ARG A 130 -7.73 19.20 -1.68
N ASP A 131 -7.24 20.15 -0.89
CA ASP A 131 -5.89 20.72 -1.07
C ASP A 131 -4.81 19.64 -0.86
N LEU A 132 -4.98 18.77 0.14
CA LEU A 132 -4.12 17.61 0.37
C LEU A 132 -4.14 16.63 -0.81
N ALA A 133 -5.31 16.29 -1.34
CA ALA A 133 -5.42 15.40 -2.50
C ALA A 133 -4.74 15.99 -3.74
N GLY A 134 -4.89 17.30 -3.99
CA GLY A 134 -4.22 18.00 -5.08
C GLY A 134 -2.69 18.04 -4.91
N SER A 135 -2.22 18.36 -3.70
CA SER A 135 -0.80 18.37 -3.34
C SER A 135 -0.15 16.99 -3.50
N LEU A 136 -0.84 15.93 -3.03
CA LEU A 136 -0.40 14.55 -3.18
C LEU A 136 -0.36 14.13 -4.65
N ALA A 137 -1.37 14.50 -5.44
CA ALA A 137 -1.40 14.18 -6.86
C ALA A 137 -0.18 14.74 -7.60
N GLU A 138 0.21 15.99 -7.32
CA GLU A 138 1.42 16.58 -7.89
C GLU A 138 2.69 15.89 -7.41
N GLY A 139 2.79 15.65 -6.10
CA GLY A 139 3.90 14.92 -5.50
C GLY A 139 4.12 13.52 -6.10
N LEU A 140 3.03 12.80 -6.36
CA LEU A 140 3.09 11.50 -7.01
C LEU A 140 3.58 11.59 -8.46
N ARG A 141 3.23 12.62 -9.22
CA ARG A 141 3.76 12.81 -10.58
C ARG A 141 5.27 12.98 -10.56
N GLU A 142 5.78 13.84 -9.67
CA GLU A 142 7.23 14.07 -9.50
C GLU A 142 7.95 12.79 -9.07
N TYR A 143 7.37 12.10 -8.08
CA TYR A 143 7.93 10.85 -7.55
C TYR A 143 8.01 9.75 -8.61
N LEU A 144 6.91 9.50 -9.33
CA LEU A 144 6.88 8.50 -10.40
C LEU A 144 7.83 8.87 -11.54
N ALA A 145 7.96 10.16 -11.86
CA ALA A 145 8.92 10.62 -12.86
C ALA A 145 10.38 10.36 -12.43
N ASP A 146 10.72 10.58 -11.15
CA ASP A 146 12.05 10.26 -10.63
C ASP A 146 12.33 8.75 -10.67
N VAL A 147 11.37 7.92 -10.26
CA VAL A 147 11.50 6.45 -10.34
C VAL A 147 11.73 5.98 -11.79
N ARG A 148 10.97 6.51 -12.77
CA ARG A 148 11.16 6.18 -14.20
C ARG A 148 12.55 6.57 -14.71
N LYS A 149 13.08 7.70 -14.22
CA LYS A 149 14.41 8.17 -14.60
C LYS A 149 15.50 7.25 -14.07
N ARG A 150 15.37 6.79 -12.82
CA ARG A 150 16.33 5.92 -12.13
C ARG A 150 16.31 4.49 -12.68
N ILE A 151 15.12 3.98 -13.03
CA ILE A 151 14.93 2.59 -13.46
C ILE A 151 14.11 2.56 -14.76
N PRO A 152 14.71 2.87 -15.92
CA PRO A 152 13.96 3.06 -17.17
C PRO A 152 13.25 1.80 -17.71
N GLY A 153 13.70 0.61 -17.33
CA GLY A 153 13.05 -0.66 -17.70
C GLY A 153 11.88 -1.05 -16.79
N ALA A 154 11.59 -0.27 -15.74
CA ALA A 154 10.53 -0.57 -14.81
C ALA A 154 9.15 -0.21 -15.36
N GLU A 155 8.26 -1.19 -15.37
CA GLU A 155 6.81 -1.00 -15.45
C GLU A 155 6.29 -0.66 -14.05
N ILE A 156 6.18 0.63 -13.75
CA ILE A 156 5.85 1.07 -12.39
C ILE A 156 4.41 0.68 -12.05
N VAL A 157 4.26 0.07 -10.87
CA VAL A 157 2.99 -0.20 -10.21
C VAL A 157 2.91 0.69 -8.97
N LEU A 158 1.92 1.59 -8.92
CA LEU A 158 1.71 2.47 -7.78
C LEU A 158 0.77 1.81 -6.77
N GLN A 159 1.20 1.67 -5.52
CA GLN A 159 0.32 1.30 -4.41
C GLN A 159 -0.02 2.53 -3.57
N LEU A 160 -1.30 2.70 -3.28
CA LEU A 160 -1.80 3.67 -2.31
C LEU A 160 -2.27 2.96 -1.05
N ASP A 161 -1.61 3.26 0.07
CA ASP A 161 -1.92 2.69 1.36
C ASP A 161 -3.06 3.47 2.01
N GLU A 162 -4.22 2.82 2.14
CA GLU A 162 -5.47 3.41 2.62
C GLU A 162 -6.13 2.61 3.79
N PRO A 163 -5.41 2.26 4.86
CA PRO A 163 -5.97 1.50 5.98
C PRO A 163 -7.09 2.23 6.72
N SER A 164 -7.16 3.57 6.66
CA SER A 164 -8.22 4.36 7.30
C SER A 164 -9.47 4.54 6.44
N LEU A 165 -9.45 4.12 5.17
CA LEU A 165 -10.52 4.43 4.19
C LEU A 165 -11.90 3.95 4.64
N THR A 166 -12.00 2.70 5.10
CA THR A 166 -13.26 2.16 5.63
C THR A 166 -13.74 2.96 6.85
N ALA A 167 -12.83 3.34 7.74
CA ALA A 167 -13.17 4.14 8.91
C ALA A 167 -13.66 5.56 8.52
N VAL A 168 -13.06 6.15 7.49
CA VAL A 168 -13.47 7.45 6.92
C VAL A 168 -14.88 7.37 6.32
N LEU A 169 -15.14 6.33 5.51
CA LEU A 169 -16.45 6.10 4.89
C LEU A 169 -17.57 5.86 5.92
N LEU A 170 -17.23 5.27 7.06
CA LEU A 170 -18.19 4.88 8.09
C LEU A 170 -18.24 5.87 9.27
N GLY A 171 -17.46 6.96 9.23
CA GLY A 171 -17.42 7.95 10.32
C GLY A 171 -16.90 7.37 11.63
N ARG A 172 -15.90 6.48 11.56
CA ARG A 172 -15.31 5.75 12.69
C ARG A 172 -13.95 6.30 13.12
N VAL A 173 -13.39 7.28 12.41
CA VAL A 173 -12.13 7.95 12.80
C VAL A 173 -12.38 8.79 14.06
N ARG A 174 -11.62 8.56 15.13
CA ARG A 174 -11.76 9.26 16.41
C ARG A 174 -11.24 10.70 16.30
N SER A 175 -11.92 11.65 16.94
CA SER A 175 -11.43 13.03 17.10
C SER A 175 -10.21 13.10 18.01
N ALA A 176 -9.49 14.23 18.04
CA ALA A 176 -8.31 14.39 18.90
C ALA A 176 -8.61 14.10 20.39
N SER A 177 -9.80 14.48 20.86
CA SER A 177 -10.26 14.20 22.24
C SER A 177 -10.66 12.73 22.52
N GLY A 178 -10.76 11.88 21.50
CA GLY A 178 -11.21 10.48 21.61
C GLY A 178 -12.70 10.25 21.91
N TYR A 179 -13.42 11.25 22.43
CA TYR A 179 -14.83 11.12 22.84
C TYR A 179 -15.82 11.02 21.67
N ARG A 180 -15.46 11.56 20.51
CA ARG A 180 -16.31 11.59 19.31
C ARG A 180 -15.57 11.00 18.12
N THR A 181 -16.31 10.78 17.04
CA THR A 181 -15.74 10.47 15.73
C THR A 181 -16.01 11.62 14.77
N TYR A 182 -15.14 11.77 13.78
CA TYR A 182 -15.42 12.64 12.64
C TYR A 182 -16.61 12.09 11.84
N ARG A 183 -17.32 12.98 11.16
CA ARG A 183 -18.45 12.58 10.30
C ARG A 183 -17.95 11.70 9.17
N ALA A 184 -18.79 10.75 8.76
CA ALA A 184 -18.55 9.99 7.55
C ALA A 184 -18.40 10.95 6.36
N VAL A 185 -17.37 10.72 5.55
CA VAL A 185 -17.19 11.45 4.29
C VAL A 185 -18.11 10.84 3.24
N ASP A 186 -18.74 11.70 2.44
CA ASP A 186 -19.62 11.26 1.37
C ASP A 186 -18.89 10.32 0.39
N ARG A 187 -19.57 9.23 0.03
CA ARG A 187 -18.98 8.16 -0.77
C ARG A 187 -18.57 8.63 -2.17
N GLN A 188 -19.29 9.59 -2.75
CA GLN A 188 -18.98 10.17 -4.05
C GLN A 188 -17.76 11.08 -3.98
N VAL A 189 -17.57 11.80 -2.86
CA VAL A 189 -16.38 12.62 -2.61
C VAL A 189 -15.14 11.73 -2.48
N VAL A 190 -15.25 10.63 -1.73
CA VAL A 190 -14.17 9.63 -1.60
C VAL A 190 -13.81 9.01 -2.95
N GLU A 191 -14.81 8.55 -3.69
CA GLU A 191 -14.61 7.92 -5.00
C GLU A 191 -14.02 8.91 -6.04
N GLY A 192 -14.48 10.17 -6.04
CA GLY A 192 -13.96 11.22 -6.92
C GLY A 192 -12.50 11.56 -6.65
N ALA A 193 -12.14 11.79 -5.37
CA ALA A 193 -10.77 12.10 -5.01
C ALA A 193 -9.79 10.95 -5.34
N LEU A 194 -10.21 9.69 -5.12
CA LEU A 194 -9.40 8.53 -5.50
C LEU A 194 -9.27 8.41 -7.02
N ARG A 195 -10.34 8.62 -7.78
CA ARG A 195 -10.30 8.60 -9.26
C ARG A 195 -9.31 9.63 -9.80
N ASP A 196 -9.38 10.87 -9.32
CA ASP A 196 -8.49 11.94 -9.74
C ASP A 196 -7.03 11.63 -9.39
N LEU A 197 -6.80 10.99 -8.23
CA LEU A 197 -5.47 10.58 -7.81
C LEU A 197 -4.94 9.38 -8.60
N PHE A 198 -5.78 8.40 -8.95
CA PHE A 198 -5.33 7.26 -9.75
C PHE A 198 -4.95 7.70 -11.17
N ALA A 199 -5.62 8.72 -11.71
CA ALA A 199 -5.33 9.30 -13.02
C ALA A 199 -3.95 9.99 -13.12
N VAL A 200 -3.17 10.12 -12.04
CA VAL A 200 -1.78 10.63 -12.10
C VAL A 200 -0.79 9.61 -12.68
N HIS A 201 -1.21 8.34 -12.77
CA HIS A 201 -0.39 7.24 -13.26
C HIS A 201 -1.13 6.46 -14.34
N ASP A 202 -0.54 6.35 -15.52
CA ASP A 202 -1.13 5.61 -16.65
C ASP A 202 -0.99 4.09 -16.52
N GLY A 203 -0.19 3.61 -15.55
CA GLY A 203 0.03 2.19 -15.30
C GLY A 203 -0.89 1.61 -14.23
N GLU A 204 -0.49 0.46 -13.67
CA GLU A 204 -1.29 -0.21 -12.63
C GLU A 204 -1.30 0.61 -11.32
N VAL A 205 -2.50 0.81 -10.76
CA VAL A 205 -2.72 1.44 -9.45
C VAL A 205 -3.42 0.45 -8.51
N ILE A 206 -2.78 0.16 -7.39
CA ILE A 206 -3.28 -0.76 -6.37
C ILE A 206 -3.65 0.05 -5.13
N VAL A 207 -4.73 -0.34 -4.46
CA VAL A 207 -5.02 0.18 -3.11
C VAL A 207 -4.79 -0.91 -2.07
N HIS A 208 -3.96 -0.63 -1.07
CA HIS A 208 -3.75 -1.52 0.06
C HIS A 208 -4.57 -1.07 1.27
N SER A 209 -5.28 -2.00 1.90
CA SER A 209 -5.89 -1.80 3.21
C SER A 209 -5.84 -3.09 4.02
N CYS A 210 -5.16 -3.04 5.16
CA CYS A 210 -5.17 -4.12 6.15
C CYS A 210 -6.36 -4.04 7.13
N ALA A 211 -7.27 -3.08 6.95
CA ALA A 211 -8.50 -2.98 7.73
C ALA A 211 -9.62 -3.90 7.19
N PRO A 212 -10.56 -4.35 8.03
CA PRO A 212 -11.71 -5.15 7.58
C PRO A 212 -12.69 -4.31 6.72
N GLU A 213 -13.64 -4.98 6.08
CA GLU A 213 -14.70 -4.37 5.27
C GLU A 213 -14.14 -3.48 4.13
N VAL A 214 -13.09 -3.96 3.43
CA VAL A 214 -12.46 -3.23 2.32
C VAL A 214 -13.51 -2.92 1.23
N PRO A 215 -13.66 -1.66 0.78
CA PRO A 215 -14.74 -1.27 -0.11
C PRO A 215 -14.42 -1.58 -1.59
N PHE A 216 -14.25 -2.87 -1.94
CA PHE A 216 -13.86 -3.36 -3.28
C PHE A 216 -14.62 -2.67 -4.43
N GLY A 217 -15.95 -2.62 -4.35
CA GLY A 217 -16.77 -2.00 -5.40
C GLY A 217 -16.52 -0.48 -5.58
N LEU A 218 -16.17 0.24 -4.51
CA LEU A 218 -15.79 1.66 -4.62
C LEU A 218 -14.43 1.80 -5.29
N LEU A 219 -13.44 1.02 -4.84
CA LEU A 219 -12.08 1.04 -5.38
C LEU A 219 -12.07 0.71 -6.87
N ARG A 220 -12.83 -0.30 -7.29
CA ARG A 220 -13.03 -0.66 -8.70
C ARG A 220 -13.61 0.50 -9.51
N ARG A 221 -14.67 1.15 -9.04
CA ARG A 221 -15.30 2.30 -9.74
C ARG A 221 -14.44 3.57 -9.75
N ALA A 222 -13.56 3.72 -8.76
CA ALA A 222 -12.55 4.77 -8.76
C ALA A 222 -11.43 4.49 -9.79
N GLY A 223 -11.25 3.23 -10.21
CA GLY A 223 -10.30 2.83 -11.25
C GLY A 223 -9.10 2.04 -10.74
N ALA A 224 -9.14 1.50 -9.52
CA ALA A 224 -8.06 0.64 -9.03
C ALA A 224 -7.93 -0.62 -9.88
N THR A 225 -6.71 -0.90 -10.37
CA THR A 225 -6.39 -2.10 -11.14
C THR A 225 -6.08 -3.29 -10.23
N GLY A 226 -5.82 -3.04 -8.94
CA GLY A 226 -5.69 -4.08 -7.93
C GLY A 226 -6.10 -3.63 -6.54
N VAL A 227 -6.44 -4.61 -5.69
CA VAL A 227 -6.76 -4.37 -4.27
C VAL A 227 -5.94 -5.33 -3.42
N SER A 228 -5.15 -4.77 -2.51
CA SER A 228 -4.38 -5.51 -1.50
C SER A 228 -5.08 -5.47 -0.16
N PHE A 229 -5.28 -6.65 0.44
CA PHE A 229 -6.04 -6.80 1.67
C PHE A 229 -5.53 -7.97 2.51
N ASP A 230 -5.76 -7.89 3.82
CA ASP A 230 -5.56 -9.03 4.71
C ASP A 230 -6.64 -10.08 4.43
N PHE A 231 -6.24 -11.20 3.84
CA PHE A 231 -7.16 -12.27 3.46
C PHE A 231 -7.87 -12.87 4.68
N SER A 232 -7.26 -12.83 5.87
CA SER A 232 -7.85 -13.36 7.09
C SER A 232 -9.04 -12.54 7.60
N LEU A 233 -9.18 -11.29 7.14
CA LEU A 233 -10.30 -10.40 7.48
C LEU A 233 -11.45 -10.48 6.47
N LEU A 234 -11.28 -11.22 5.36
CA LEU A 234 -12.30 -11.39 4.34
C LEU A 234 -13.39 -12.34 4.85
N THR A 235 -14.64 -11.94 4.70
CA THR A 235 -15.81 -12.74 5.05
C THR A 235 -16.66 -13.01 3.81
N GLU A 236 -17.66 -13.89 3.93
CA GLU A 236 -18.60 -14.18 2.83
C GLU A 236 -19.44 -12.96 2.44
N ARG A 237 -19.49 -11.91 3.27
CA ARG A 237 -20.21 -10.66 2.96
C ARG A 237 -19.56 -9.89 1.82
N GLU A 238 -18.27 -10.10 1.58
CA GLU A 238 -17.51 -9.44 0.53
C GLU A 238 -17.48 -10.26 -0.77
N ASP A 239 -17.99 -11.49 -0.79
CA ASP A 239 -17.85 -12.42 -1.93
C ASP A 239 -18.37 -11.84 -3.24
N ASP A 240 -19.59 -11.29 -3.26
CA ASP A 240 -20.17 -10.69 -4.47
C ASP A 240 -19.27 -9.56 -4.99
N ALA A 241 -18.80 -8.67 -4.11
CA ALA A 241 -17.97 -7.55 -4.49
C ALA A 241 -16.58 -7.98 -4.99
N VAL A 242 -16.02 -9.05 -4.43
CA VAL A 242 -14.76 -9.66 -4.86
C VAL A 242 -14.92 -10.37 -6.20
N GLY A 243 -15.98 -11.16 -6.38
CA GLY A 243 -16.30 -11.83 -7.64
C GLY A 243 -16.43 -10.84 -8.78
N GLU A 244 -17.27 -9.81 -8.61
CA GLU A 244 -17.42 -8.74 -9.60
C GLU A 244 -16.11 -7.99 -9.88
N ALA A 245 -15.22 -7.83 -8.86
CA ALA A 245 -13.93 -7.19 -9.06
C ALA A 245 -13.00 -8.04 -9.93
N VAL A 246 -12.91 -9.34 -9.65
CA VAL A 246 -12.10 -10.27 -10.44
C VAL A 246 -12.62 -10.38 -11.89
N GLU A 247 -13.93 -10.53 -12.07
CA GLU A 247 -14.55 -10.57 -13.40
C GLU A 247 -14.36 -9.26 -14.18
N GLY A 248 -14.33 -8.13 -13.45
CA GLY A 248 -13.99 -6.82 -13.99
C GLY A 248 -12.51 -6.61 -14.28
N GLY A 249 -11.65 -7.61 -14.05
CA GLY A 249 -10.20 -7.56 -14.31
C GLY A 249 -9.36 -6.97 -13.19
N THR A 250 -9.93 -6.67 -12.02
CA THR A 250 -9.17 -6.21 -10.84
C THR A 250 -8.35 -7.35 -10.25
N LYS A 251 -7.04 -7.14 -10.12
CA LYS A 251 -6.13 -8.11 -9.47
C LYS A 251 -6.29 -8.10 -7.95
N LEU A 252 -6.29 -9.28 -7.33
CA LEU A 252 -6.31 -9.44 -5.88
C LEU A 252 -4.90 -9.64 -5.35
N PHE A 253 -4.45 -8.73 -4.49
CA PHE A 253 -3.21 -8.85 -3.75
C PHE A 253 -3.52 -9.47 -2.39
N ALA A 254 -3.58 -10.80 -2.37
CA ALA A 254 -4.07 -11.58 -1.25
C ALA A 254 -2.99 -11.69 -0.16
N GLY A 255 -3.21 -10.98 0.95
CA GLY A 255 -2.40 -11.02 2.15
C GLY A 255 -2.62 -12.31 2.94
N VAL A 256 -1.88 -13.37 2.60
CA VAL A 256 -2.05 -14.71 3.17
C VAL A 256 -0.87 -15.16 4.05
N VAL A 257 0.21 -14.38 4.07
CA VAL A 257 1.38 -14.64 4.92
C VAL A 257 1.38 -13.65 6.08
N PRO A 258 1.51 -14.09 7.34
CA PRO A 258 1.45 -13.18 8.49
C PRO A 258 2.52 -12.09 8.45
N GLY A 259 2.16 -10.89 8.93
CA GLY A 259 3.04 -9.70 8.97
C GLY A 259 4.02 -9.64 10.14
N THR A 260 3.95 -10.58 11.08
CA THR A 260 4.75 -10.61 12.31
C THR A 260 5.23 -12.02 12.63
N ASP A 261 6.28 -12.15 13.44
CA ASP A 261 6.87 -13.42 13.83
C ASP A 261 5.83 -14.44 14.30
N GLY A 262 5.88 -15.62 13.69
CA GLY A 262 4.95 -16.72 13.95
C GLY A 262 5.28 -17.93 13.08
N PRO A 263 4.60 -19.06 13.30
CA PRO A 263 4.75 -20.21 12.42
C PRO A 263 4.24 -19.88 11.01
N LEU A 264 5.05 -20.21 10.00
CA LEU A 264 4.62 -20.22 8.61
C LEU A 264 4.06 -21.60 8.28
N SER A 265 2.83 -21.66 7.74
CA SER A 265 2.28 -22.88 7.17
C SER A 265 3.13 -23.35 5.97
N ASP A 266 2.85 -24.53 5.42
CA ASP A 266 3.41 -24.88 4.12
C ASP A 266 2.88 -23.91 3.02
N PRO A 267 3.63 -23.72 1.92
CA PRO A 267 3.23 -22.76 0.88
C PRO A 267 1.84 -23.02 0.29
N GLY A 268 1.46 -24.29 0.08
CA GLY A 268 0.14 -24.65 -0.45
C GLY A 268 -0.99 -24.42 0.55
N GLY A 269 -0.74 -24.73 1.82
CA GLY A 269 -1.66 -24.44 2.93
C GLY A 269 -1.96 -22.95 3.08
N SER A 270 -0.96 -22.10 2.83
CA SER A 270 -1.11 -20.63 2.92
C SER A 270 -2.09 -20.07 1.88
N VAL A 271 -2.16 -20.67 0.69
CA VAL A 271 -3.06 -20.22 -0.39
C VAL A 271 -4.34 -21.04 -0.51
N MET A 272 -4.54 -22.03 0.37
CA MET A 272 -5.73 -22.87 0.37
C MET A 272 -7.03 -22.06 0.52
N GLY A 273 -7.00 -21.00 1.32
CA GLY A 273 -8.13 -20.07 1.48
C GLY A 273 -8.52 -19.41 0.16
N VAL A 274 -7.53 -18.97 -0.64
CA VAL A 274 -7.74 -18.33 -1.94
C VAL A 274 -8.38 -19.31 -2.93
N ARG A 275 -7.92 -20.58 -2.96
CA ARG A 275 -8.53 -21.62 -3.82
C ARG A 275 -9.99 -21.88 -3.43
N LYS A 276 -10.28 -21.94 -2.14
CA LYS A 276 -11.66 -22.10 -1.63
C LYS A 276 -12.53 -20.92 -2.04
N LEU A 277 -12.03 -19.69 -1.94
CA LEU A 277 -12.72 -18.50 -2.43
C LEU A 277 -13.02 -18.62 -3.92
N TRP A 278 -12.03 -18.98 -4.75
CA TRP A 278 -12.22 -19.14 -6.20
C TRP A 278 -13.35 -20.13 -6.54
N ARG A 279 -13.36 -21.29 -5.88
CA ARG A 279 -14.43 -22.29 -6.04
C ARG A 279 -15.79 -21.79 -5.57
N ARG A 280 -15.83 -21.08 -4.44
CA ARG A 280 -17.07 -20.54 -3.88
C ARG A 280 -17.67 -19.47 -4.78
N LEU A 281 -16.84 -18.64 -5.41
CA LEU A 281 -17.24 -17.63 -6.40
C LEU A 281 -17.59 -18.23 -7.77
N GLY A 282 -17.38 -19.55 -7.98
CA GLY A 282 -17.65 -20.20 -9.27
C GLY A 282 -16.68 -19.79 -10.39
N LEU A 283 -15.54 -19.19 -10.05
CA LEU A 283 -14.55 -18.72 -11.02
C LEU A 283 -13.72 -19.88 -11.58
N ALA A 284 -13.37 -19.81 -12.86
CA ALA A 284 -12.58 -20.84 -13.52
C ALA A 284 -11.17 -20.94 -12.88
N PRO A 285 -10.70 -22.11 -12.42
CA PRO A 285 -9.40 -22.26 -11.74
C PRO A 285 -8.21 -21.70 -12.53
N GLY A 286 -8.23 -21.77 -13.87
CA GLY A 286 -7.16 -21.24 -14.72
C GLY A 286 -6.95 -19.73 -14.60
N THR A 287 -7.96 -18.96 -14.15
CA THR A 287 -7.88 -17.49 -13.98
C THR A 287 -7.18 -17.08 -12.69
N LEU A 288 -7.02 -18.01 -11.74
CA LEU A 288 -6.46 -17.80 -10.41
C LEU A 288 -5.04 -17.22 -10.48
N ALA A 289 -4.18 -17.82 -11.30
CA ALA A 289 -2.79 -17.42 -11.43
C ALA A 289 -2.62 -16.05 -12.11
N GLU A 290 -3.60 -15.61 -12.91
CA GLU A 290 -3.56 -14.32 -13.59
C GLU A 290 -4.14 -13.20 -12.71
N SER A 291 -5.07 -13.56 -11.82
CA SER A 291 -5.85 -12.61 -11.02
C SER A 291 -5.31 -12.43 -9.60
N VAL A 292 -4.43 -13.31 -9.11
CA VAL A 292 -3.93 -13.27 -7.73
C VAL A 292 -2.44 -12.98 -7.68
N VAL A 293 -2.08 -12.03 -6.81
CA VAL A 293 -0.72 -11.78 -6.34
C VAL A 293 -0.65 -12.11 -4.86
N VAL A 294 0.29 -12.96 -4.45
CA VAL A 294 0.49 -13.33 -3.04
C VAL A 294 1.33 -12.27 -2.34
N THR A 295 0.86 -11.80 -1.19
CA THR A 295 1.56 -10.84 -0.36
C THR A 295 1.57 -11.26 1.12
N PRO A 296 2.41 -10.64 1.95
CA PRO A 296 2.15 -10.55 3.38
C PRO A 296 0.80 -9.86 3.66
N SER A 297 0.21 -10.10 4.83
CA SER A 297 -1.07 -9.50 5.25
C SER A 297 -0.99 -7.98 5.50
N CYS A 298 0.20 -7.50 5.87
CA CYS A 298 0.52 -6.09 6.06
C CYS A 298 2.04 -5.87 5.87
N GLY A 299 2.55 -4.66 6.10
CA GLY A 299 3.99 -4.41 6.18
C GLY A 299 4.67 -5.25 7.27
N LEU A 300 5.95 -5.58 7.06
CA LEU A 300 6.75 -6.45 7.94
C LEU A 300 7.60 -5.64 8.94
N ALA A 301 7.35 -4.34 9.11
CA ALA A 301 8.16 -3.46 9.97
C ALA A 301 8.21 -3.93 11.44
N GLY A 302 7.16 -4.58 11.93
CA GLY A 302 7.09 -5.13 13.29
C GLY A 302 7.72 -6.51 13.46
N ALA A 303 8.20 -7.14 12.39
CA ALA A 303 8.79 -8.47 12.43
C ALA A 303 10.31 -8.46 12.68
N SER A 304 10.88 -9.60 13.04
CA SER A 304 12.34 -9.77 13.02
C SER A 304 12.88 -9.78 11.59
N PRO A 305 14.11 -9.30 11.33
CA PRO A 305 14.72 -9.35 9.99
C PRO A 305 14.81 -10.76 9.41
N ALA A 306 15.03 -11.78 10.25
CA ALA A 306 15.06 -13.16 9.81
C ALA A 306 13.67 -13.64 9.35
N TYR A 307 12.62 -13.31 10.12
CA TYR A 307 11.24 -13.62 9.74
C TYR A 307 10.84 -12.89 8.46
N ALA A 308 11.15 -11.60 8.34
CA ALA A 308 10.79 -10.81 7.16
C ALA A 308 11.35 -11.40 5.85
N ARG A 309 12.60 -11.91 5.87
CA ARG A 309 13.17 -12.65 4.73
C ARG A 309 12.45 -13.97 4.47
N ALA A 310 12.19 -14.74 5.52
CA ALA A 310 11.49 -16.02 5.41
C ALA A 310 10.07 -15.86 4.85
N ALA A 311 9.32 -14.85 5.30
CA ALA A 311 7.97 -14.52 4.88
C ALA A 311 7.91 -14.09 3.40
N GLN A 312 8.86 -13.28 2.93
CA GLN A 312 8.92 -12.88 1.52
C GLN A 312 9.23 -14.06 0.60
N ALA A 313 10.26 -14.86 0.94
CA ALA A 313 10.55 -16.09 0.21
C ALA A 313 9.38 -17.07 0.24
N HIS A 314 8.60 -17.07 1.33
CA HIS A 314 7.38 -17.86 1.45
C HIS A 314 6.27 -17.40 0.52
N CYS A 315 6.07 -16.08 0.35
CA CYS A 315 5.11 -15.52 -0.61
C CYS A 315 5.40 -16.03 -2.03
N VAL A 316 6.67 -16.05 -2.45
CA VAL A 316 7.07 -16.56 -3.77
C VAL A 316 6.76 -18.05 -3.92
N ARG A 317 7.11 -18.87 -2.91
CA ARG A 317 6.79 -20.31 -2.95
C ARG A 317 5.28 -20.55 -2.96
N ALA A 318 4.52 -19.75 -2.22
CA ALA A 318 3.07 -19.84 -2.13
C ALA A 318 2.40 -19.45 -3.46
N ALA A 319 2.88 -18.39 -4.13
CA ALA A 319 2.44 -18.01 -5.47
C ALA A 319 2.73 -19.11 -6.50
N ARG A 320 3.93 -19.70 -6.48
CA ARG A 320 4.25 -20.85 -7.35
C ARG A 320 3.31 -22.03 -7.08
N SER A 321 3.06 -22.36 -5.81
CA SER A 321 2.11 -23.41 -5.44
C SER A 321 0.69 -23.13 -5.96
N LEU A 322 0.27 -21.86 -5.97
CA LEU A 322 -1.02 -21.44 -6.52
C LEU A 322 -1.09 -21.61 -8.04
N ALA A 323 0.00 -21.31 -8.75
CA ALA A 323 0.11 -21.46 -10.19
C ALA A 323 0.19 -22.93 -10.64
N ASP A 324 0.96 -23.75 -9.93
CA ASP A 324 1.19 -25.15 -10.28
C ASP A 324 -0.04 -26.04 -10.02
N ASN A 325 -0.84 -25.67 -9.02
CA ASN A 325 -2.02 -26.42 -8.63
C ASN A 325 -3.19 -25.43 -8.41
N PRO A 326 -3.88 -25.00 -9.46
CA PRO A 326 -5.01 -24.08 -9.32
C PRO A 326 -6.26 -24.73 -8.71
N GLU A 327 -6.32 -26.07 -8.66
CA GLU A 327 -7.41 -26.87 -8.07
C GLU A 327 -7.34 -26.99 -6.53
#